data_AF-A0A7V7X3L9-F1
#
_entry.id   AF-A0A7V7X3L9-F1
#
_cell.length_a   1.000
_cell.length_b   1.000
_cell.length_c   1.000
_cell.angle_alpha   90.00
_cell.angle_beta   90.00
_cell.angle_gamma   90.00
#
_symmetry.space_group_name_H-M   'P 1'
#
loop_
_entity.id
_entity.type
_entity.pdbx_description
1 polymer ?
#
loop_
_entity_poly.entity_id
_entity_poly.type
_entity_poly.pdbx_seq_one_letter_code
_entity_poly.pdbx_strand_id
1 'polypeptide(L)'
;MSDIITYLSPVVFLYPEIHYVFKWLPFSRYRIGEPEIIADAPYRVEPNRDLPVLLLVKDADKHPVRLIRAVITLCGGSNTAVHEIGINELVDSPWWRKIFNVNIPPDWRGQVLSVDVQIDYQIGGNHKTLHNDNCFGLSQDPLKVLAAKDPTPAFENWFQGDLHFHTDYTSDQVEFGAPMDAAVEMAHALGLSFFAATDHSYDLDDYEDNYLLNDPVLKKWKRSREEIKTLNTVNKDRMVIIPGEEVSCSNEEGRNVHCLVLDHDDFLPGSGDSAERWFRTDAEMTIGDVAKKVSSSGLMIAAHPKDPVPLLEKFLIRRGQWADTDCRTKGISGLQILNGLDNDAFTEGLAQWVRQLRDGGRSYLFAGNDAHGNFNRYRQVKIPMLLLNEIENHQAFGWARTVVWLGQDTLTAKNIIKHLQCGHAVISNGPLTVFTVQNEHGGIFQIGETANGNNLKLMLRCKTNAALGNFAEIKIIAGQIGKAEVVIGNFQSLRHFIEYEIKVRSAAYSYFRCEARTSENLFCYTNPIWVEKR
;
A
#
# COMPACT_ATOMS: atom_id res chain seq x y z
N MET A 1 13.99 -17.73 -23.95
CA MET A 1 12.71 -17.61 -24.70
C MET A 1 11.51 -17.45 -23.76
N SER A 2 11.72 -16.96 -22.53
CA SER A 2 10.66 -16.69 -21.53
C SER A 2 10.29 -15.21 -21.39
N ASP A 3 11.08 -14.30 -21.96
CA ASP A 3 11.02 -12.89 -21.55
C ASP A 3 10.22 -12.00 -22.51
N ILE A 4 9.64 -12.55 -23.59
CA ILE A 4 8.91 -11.77 -24.60
C ILE A 4 7.40 -11.69 -24.29
N ILE A 5 6.85 -12.62 -23.50
CA ILE A 5 5.40 -12.65 -23.21
C ILE A 5 5.02 -11.62 -22.12
N THR A 6 5.96 -11.24 -21.24
CA THR A 6 5.70 -10.25 -20.18
C THR A 6 5.51 -8.83 -20.72
N TYR A 7 6.09 -8.48 -21.87
CA TYR A 7 6.04 -7.13 -22.45
C TYR A 7 4.79 -6.82 -23.29
N LEU A 8 3.91 -7.81 -23.52
CA LEU A 8 2.66 -7.65 -24.28
C LEU A 8 1.40 -7.73 -23.41
N SER A 9 1.54 -7.86 -22.09
CA SER A 9 0.40 -7.86 -21.17
C SER A 9 -0.04 -6.42 -20.89
N PRO A 10 -1.30 -6.04 -21.14
CA PRO A 10 -1.88 -4.85 -20.53
C PRO A 10 -2.09 -5.17 -19.05
N VAL A 11 -1.07 -4.97 -18.22
CA VAL A 11 -1.24 -5.16 -16.78
C VAL A 11 -1.95 -3.93 -16.27
N VAL A 12 -3.28 -3.99 -16.23
CA VAL A 12 -4.08 -2.98 -15.56
C VAL A 12 -4.27 -3.46 -14.13
N PHE A 13 -3.76 -2.69 -13.17
CA PHE A 13 -3.51 -3.10 -11.79
C PHE A 13 -4.76 -3.12 -10.87
N LEU A 14 -5.89 -3.73 -11.24
CA LEU A 14 -7.19 -3.37 -10.61
C LEU A 14 -8.12 -4.53 -10.23
N TYR A 15 -8.93 -4.45 -9.15
CA TYR A 15 -10.04 -5.42 -8.93
C TYR A 15 -10.92 -5.50 -10.19
N PRO A 16 -11.41 -6.69 -10.55
CA PRO A 16 -11.95 -6.87 -11.89
C PRO A 16 -13.34 -6.27 -11.98
N GLU A 17 -13.51 -5.11 -12.62
CA GLU A 17 -14.83 -4.63 -13.01
C GLU A 17 -15.44 -5.60 -14.06
N ILE A 18 -16.28 -6.54 -13.60
CA ILE A 18 -16.82 -7.62 -14.45
C ILE A 18 -18.04 -7.22 -15.29
N HIS A 19 -18.70 -6.11 -14.98
CA HIS A 19 -19.94 -5.69 -15.64
C HIS A 19 -19.74 -4.65 -16.74
N TYR A 20 -18.62 -3.91 -16.73
CA TYR A 20 -18.27 -3.02 -17.82
C TYR A 20 -17.96 -3.79 -19.11
N VAL A 21 -18.43 -3.26 -20.24
CA VAL A 21 -18.10 -3.77 -21.58
C VAL A 21 -17.86 -2.60 -22.51
N PHE A 22 -16.72 -2.59 -23.20
CA PHE A 22 -16.40 -1.57 -24.19
C PHE A 22 -17.44 -1.58 -25.33
N LYS A 23 -17.91 -0.40 -25.73
CA LYS A 23 -18.93 -0.25 -26.78
C LYS A 23 -18.52 -0.88 -28.12
N TRP A 24 -17.22 -0.87 -28.45
CA TRP A 24 -16.67 -1.46 -29.67
C TRP A 24 -16.28 -2.94 -29.55
N LEU A 25 -16.31 -3.50 -28.34
CA LEU A 25 -16.06 -4.92 -28.08
C LEU A 25 -17.18 -5.46 -27.16
N PRO A 26 -18.37 -5.75 -27.71
CA PRO A 26 -19.56 -6.10 -26.92
C PRO A 26 -19.51 -7.53 -26.31
N PHE A 27 -18.33 -8.13 -26.24
CA PHE A 27 -18.09 -9.46 -25.74
C PHE A 27 -17.10 -9.39 -24.59
N SER A 28 -17.46 -9.96 -23.44
CA SER A 28 -16.58 -10.19 -22.31
C SER A 28 -16.66 -11.67 -21.90
N ARG A 29 -15.51 -12.32 -21.70
CA ARG A 29 -15.42 -13.72 -21.25
C ARG A 29 -15.73 -13.90 -19.78
N TYR A 30 -15.51 -12.87 -18.97
CA TYR A 30 -15.68 -12.93 -17.52
C TYR A 30 -16.93 -12.21 -17.03
N ARG A 31 -17.66 -11.50 -17.92
CA ARG A 31 -18.95 -10.91 -17.57
C ARG A 31 -19.98 -12.00 -17.30
N ILE A 32 -20.66 -11.87 -16.16
CA ILE A 32 -21.75 -12.74 -15.74
C ILE A 32 -23.04 -11.94 -15.57
N GLY A 33 -24.16 -12.65 -15.40
CA GLY A 33 -25.49 -12.05 -15.19
C GLY A 33 -25.90 -11.97 -13.73
N GLU A 34 -24.93 -11.79 -12.83
CA GLU A 34 -25.06 -11.88 -11.37
C GLU A 34 -24.21 -10.77 -10.75
N PRO A 35 -24.51 -10.28 -9.53
CA PRO A 35 -23.64 -9.28 -8.91
C PRO A 35 -22.26 -9.87 -8.66
N GLU A 36 -21.24 -9.03 -8.55
CA GLU A 36 -19.91 -9.48 -8.21
C GLU A 36 -19.87 -9.80 -6.72
N ILE A 37 -19.58 -11.05 -6.37
CA ILE A 37 -19.55 -11.53 -4.99
C ILE A 37 -18.14 -11.98 -4.70
N ILE A 38 -17.49 -11.33 -3.73
CA ILE A 38 -16.11 -11.60 -3.33
C ILE A 38 -16.02 -11.74 -1.82
N ALA A 39 -15.36 -12.79 -1.37
CA ALA A 39 -14.86 -12.94 -0.03
C ALA A 39 -13.34 -12.79 0.00
N ASP A 40 -12.86 -12.05 0.99
CA ASP A 40 -11.43 -11.83 1.21
C ASP A 40 -11.11 -11.73 2.71
N ALA A 41 -9.82 -11.84 3.05
CA ALA A 41 -9.31 -11.85 4.41
C ALA A 41 -7.89 -11.27 4.42
N PRO A 42 -7.37 -10.74 5.54
CA PRO A 42 -5.99 -10.26 5.55
C PRO A 42 -5.02 -11.45 5.41
N TYR A 43 -3.89 -11.28 4.74
CA TYR A 43 -2.84 -12.32 4.65
C TYR A 43 -2.25 -12.72 6.02
N ARG A 44 -2.46 -11.89 7.05
CA ARG A 44 -1.99 -12.10 8.43
C ARG A 44 -2.96 -11.51 9.45
N VAL A 45 -3.02 -12.12 10.62
CA VAL A 45 -3.76 -11.60 11.78
C VAL A 45 -2.83 -11.53 13.00
N GLU A 46 -2.76 -10.37 13.65
CA GLU A 46 -2.02 -10.16 14.90
C GLU A 46 -2.49 -11.11 16.02
N PRO A 47 -1.62 -11.42 17.00
CA PRO A 47 -2.00 -12.24 18.14
C PRO A 47 -3.22 -11.67 18.87
N ASN A 48 -4.07 -12.54 19.41
CA ASN A 48 -5.26 -12.18 20.17
C ASN A 48 -6.34 -11.38 19.40
N ARG A 49 -6.28 -11.35 18.07
CA ARG A 49 -7.34 -10.81 17.22
C ARG A 49 -8.09 -11.92 16.50
N ASP A 50 -9.39 -11.76 16.36
CA ASP A 50 -10.19 -12.60 15.46
C ASP A 50 -9.79 -12.32 14.01
N LEU A 51 -10.04 -13.29 13.13
CA LEU A 51 -9.86 -13.16 11.69
C LEU A 51 -11.08 -12.45 11.09
N PRO A 52 -10.95 -11.22 10.57
CA PRO A 52 -12.03 -10.62 9.79
C PRO A 52 -12.08 -11.26 8.40
N VAL A 53 -13.23 -11.79 8.05
CA VAL A 53 -13.55 -12.26 6.68
C VAL A 53 -14.56 -11.31 6.08
N LEU A 54 -14.15 -10.56 5.06
CA LEU A 54 -15.02 -9.70 4.28
C LEU A 54 -15.84 -10.54 3.31
N LEU A 55 -17.12 -10.22 3.19
CA LEU A 55 -17.97 -10.56 2.05
C LEU A 55 -18.44 -9.24 1.43
N LEU A 56 -18.07 -9.02 0.18
CA LEU A 56 -18.39 -7.87 -0.65
C LEU A 56 -19.35 -8.30 -1.75
N VAL A 57 -20.39 -7.50 -1.99
CA VAL A 57 -21.32 -7.65 -3.10
C VAL A 57 -21.44 -6.32 -3.83
N LYS A 58 -21.12 -6.31 -5.12
CA LYS A 58 -21.13 -5.12 -5.99
C LYS A 58 -22.11 -5.32 -7.16
N ASP A 59 -22.72 -4.22 -7.61
CA ASP A 59 -23.71 -4.16 -8.71
C ASP A 59 -25.00 -4.95 -8.45
N ALA A 60 -25.39 -5.13 -7.18
CA ALA A 60 -26.64 -5.79 -6.83
C ALA A 60 -27.89 -4.93 -7.08
N ASP A 61 -27.72 -3.63 -7.30
CA ASP A 61 -28.78 -2.75 -7.86
C ASP A 61 -29.18 -3.17 -9.28
N LYS A 62 -28.23 -3.68 -10.08
CA LYS A 62 -28.46 -4.20 -11.43
C LYS A 62 -28.81 -5.69 -11.42
N HIS A 63 -28.23 -6.43 -10.47
CA HIS A 63 -28.41 -7.87 -10.32
C HIS A 63 -28.82 -8.24 -8.89
N PRO A 64 -30.07 -7.97 -8.45
CA PRO A 64 -30.50 -8.23 -7.08
C PRO A 64 -30.32 -9.70 -6.67
N VAL A 65 -29.76 -9.91 -5.49
CA VAL A 65 -29.43 -11.24 -4.97
C VAL A 65 -29.90 -11.38 -3.52
N ARG A 66 -30.40 -12.56 -3.15
CA ARG A 66 -30.67 -12.89 -1.75
C ARG A 66 -29.54 -13.74 -1.20
N LEU A 67 -28.76 -13.20 -0.26
CA LEU A 67 -27.75 -13.96 0.47
C LEU A 67 -28.43 -14.80 1.55
N ILE A 68 -28.16 -16.11 1.58
CA ILE A 68 -28.79 -17.05 2.52
C ILE A 68 -27.88 -17.28 3.72
N ARG A 69 -26.66 -17.75 3.48
CA ARG A 69 -25.65 -17.99 4.53
C ARG A 69 -24.23 -17.95 3.98
N ALA A 70 -23.28 -17.76 4.88
CA ALA A 70 -21.86 -17.99 4.65
C ALA A 70 -21.36 -19.13 5.57
N VAL A 71 -20.55 -20.03 5.02
CA VAL A 71 -19.86 -21.09 5.77
C VAL A 71 -18.36 -20.83 5.63
N ILE A 72 -17.71 -20.47 6.72
CA ILE A 72 -16.26 -20.19 6.75
C ILE A 72 -15.56 -21.41 7.36
N THR A 73 -14.73 -22.06 6.55
CA THR A 73 -13.94 -23.23 6.95
C THR A 73 -12.49 -22.82 7.14
N LEU A 74 -11.97 -22.98 8.35
CA LEU A 74 -10.57 -22.78 8.68
C LEU A 74 -9.87 -24.14 8.80
N CYS A 75 -8.74 -24.32 8.11
CA CYS A 75 -7.90 -25.51 8.19
C CYS A 75 -6.49 -25.14 8.65
N GLY A 76 -6.05 -25.71 9.77
CA GLY A 76 -4.72 -25.52 10.35
C GLY A 76 -4.08 -26.87 10.73
N GLY A 77 -3.05 -27.29 9.97
CA GLY A 77 -2.46 -28.62 10.12
C GLY A 77 -3.50 -29.72 9.83
N SER A 78 -3.75 -30.59 10.81
CA SER A 78 -4.78 -31.65 10.72
C SER A 78 -6.15 -31.24 11.28
N ASN A 79 -6.29 -30.00 11.74
CA ASN A 79 -7.50 -29.53 12.42
C ASN A 79 -8.35 -28.66 11.49
N THR A 80 -9.67 -28.73 11.67
CA THR A 80 -10.65 -27.97 10.89
C THR A 80 -11.69 -27.36 11.83
N ALA A 81 -12.04 -26.10 11.59
CA ALA A 81 -13.09 -25.37 12.29
C ALA A 81 -14.06 -24.82 11.24
N VAL A 82 -15.37 -24.95 11.49
CA VAL A 82 -16.42 -24.52 10.55
C VAL A 82 -17.34 -23.54 11.26
N HIS A 83 -17.54 -22.38 10.65
CA HIS A 83 -18.40 -21.32 11.15
C HIS A 83 -19.54 -21.08 10.15
N GLU A 84 -20.75 -21.48 10.52
CA GLU A 84 -21.94 -21.26 9.70
C GLU A 84 -22.70 -20.02 10.20
N ILE A 85 -22.97 -19.09 9.29
CA ILE A 85 -23.54 -17.78 9.60
C ILE A 85 -24.72 -17.53 8.68
N GLY A 86 -25.93 -17.50 9.24
CA GLY A 86 -27.14 -17.09 8.52
C GLY A 86 -27.12 -15.60 8.19
N ILE A 87 -27.39 -15.26 6.92
CA ILE A 87 -27.47 -13.88 6.43
C ILE A 87 -28.94 -13.53 6.15
N ASN A 88 -29.61 -14.29 5.28
CA ASN A 88 -31.01 -14.13 4.89
C ASN A 88 -31.41 -12.69 4.49
N GLU A 89 -30.58 -12.03 3.70
CA GLU A 89 -30.73 -10.62 3.33
C GLU A 89 -30.94 -10.48 1.81
N LEU A 90 -31.88 -9.62 1.41
CA LEU A 90 -31.97 -9.19 0.01
C LEU A 90 -31.00 -8.03 -0.16
N VAL A 91 -30.09 -8.17 -1.11
CA VAL A 91 -29.12 -7.14 -1.48
C VAL A 91 -29.51 -6.60 -2.85
N ASP A 92 -29.80 -5.29 -2.89
CA ASP A 92 -30.24 -4.55 -4.08
C ASP A 92 -29.57 -3.17 -4.19
N SER A 93 -28.44 -2.99 -3.53
CA SER A 93 -27.62 -1.77 -3.55
C SER A 93 -26.39 -1.92 -4.46
N PRO A 94 -25.82 -0.81 -4.97
CA PRO A 94 -24.62 -0.88 -5.81
C PRO A 94 -23.41 -1.44 -5.06
N TRP A 95 -23.36 -1.21 -3.74
CA TRP A 95 -22.35 -1.71 -2.83
C TRP A 95 -23.00 -2.26 -1.57
N TRP A 96 -22.63 -3.47 -1.20
CA TRP A 96 -22.99 -4.11 0.06
C TRP A 96 -21.79 -4.88 0.60
N ARG A 97 -21.64 -4.90 1.92
CA ARG A 97 -20.53 -5.59 2.56
C ARG A 97 -20.92 -6.10 3.94
N LYS A 98 -20.23 -7.14 4.38
CA LYS A 98 -20.31 -7.66 5.74
C LYS A 98 -18.98 -8.25 6.17
N ILE A 99 -18.62 -8.07 7.43
CA ILE A 99 -17.40 -8.65 8.01
C ILE A 99 -17.80 -9.67 9.06
N PHE A 100 -17.27 -10.88 8.90
CA PHE A 100 -17.41 -11.96 9.85
C PHE A 100 -16.13 -12.06 10.67
N ASN A 101 -16.21 -11.77 11.96
CA ASN A 101 -15.08 -11.96 12.88
C ASN A 101 -15.05 -13.41 13.35
N VAL A 102 -14.09 -14.16 12.84
CA VAL A 102 -13.92 -15.59 13.10
C VAL A 102 -12.84 -15.81 14.15
N ASN A 103 -13.21 -16.43 15.26
CA ASN A 103 -12.24 -16.71 16.31
C ASN A 103 -11.20 -17.75 15.87
N ILE A 104 -9.92 -17.40 15.98
CA ILE A 104 -8.82 -18.33 15.72
C ILE A 104 -8.45 -19.04 17.04
N PRO A 105 -8.52 -20.38 17.12
CA PRO A 105 -8.10 -21.13 18.30
C PRO A 105 -6.67 -20.78 18.75
N PRO A 106 -6.41 -20.62 20.06
CA PRO A 106 -5.08 -20.25 20.55
C PRO A 106 -3.95 -21.18 20.08
N ASP A 107 -4.21 -22.50 20.00
CA ASP A 107 -3.21 -23.50 19.58
C ASP A 107 -2.88 -23.45 18.08
N TRP A 108 -3.65 -22.69 17.30
CA TRP A 108 -3.42 -22.51 15.87
C TRP A 108 -2.51 -21.31 15.57
N ARG A 109 -2.18 -20.51 16.60
CA ARG A 109 -1.27 -19.36 16.45
C ARG A 109 0.14 -19.84 16.12
N GLY A 110 0.73 -19.20 15.11
CA GLY A 110 2.00 -19.56 14.49
C GLY A 110 1.86 -20.39 13.21
N GLN A 111 0.63 -20.70 12.77
CA GLN A 111 0.37 -21.50 11.57
C GLN A 111 -0.19 -20.63 10.44
N VAL A 112 0.02 -21.07 9.20
CA VAL A 112 -0.71 -20.56 8.04
C VAL A 112 -2.00 -21.37 7.92
N LEU A 113 -3.13 -20.68 7.96
CA LEU A 113 -4.47 -21.24 7.85
C LEU A 113 -4.93 -21.18 6.40
N SER A 114 -5.56 -22.25 5.94
CA SER A 114 -6.38 -22.24 4.73
C SER A 114 -7.80 -21.83 5.12
N VAL A 115 -8.35 -20.83 4.43
CA VAL A 115 -9.65 -20.21 4.74
C VAL A 115 -10.53 -20.28 3.50
N ASP A 116 -11.54 -21.13 3.54
CA ASP A 116 -12.53 -21.26 2.47
C ASP A 116 -13.85 -20.64 2.89
N VAL A 117 -14.42 -19.79 2.03
CA VAL A 117 -15.69 -19.11 2.28
C VAL A 117 -16.72 -19.59 1.27
N GLN A 118 -17.59 -20.50 1.69
CA GLN A 118 -18.73 -20.91 0.88
C GLN A 118 -19.90 -19.93 1.11
N ILE A 119 -20.45 -19.37 0.03
CA ILE A 119 -21.64 -18.50 0.09
C ILE A 119 -22.80 -19.17 -0.63
N ASP A 120 -23.90 -19.37 0.09
CA ASP A 120 -25.16 -19.83 -0.48
C ASP A 120 -26.09 -18.62 -0.73
N TYR A 121 -26.61 -18.50 -1.94
CA TYR A 121 -27.41 -17.36 -2.37
C TYR A 121 -28.52 -17.78 -3.34
N GLN A 122 -29.49 -16.89 -3.53
CA GLN A 122 -30.58 -17.08 -4.48
C GLN A 122 -30.64 -15.90 -5.46
N ILE A 123 -30.68 -16.21 -6.75
CA ILE A 123 -30.78 -15.23 -7.84
C ILE A 123 -31.69 -15.75 -8.95
N GLY A 124 -32.64 -14.91 -9.41
CA GLY A 124 -33.62 -15.30 -10.42
C GLY A 124 -34.44 -16.55 -10.03
N GLY A 125 -34.71 -16.76 -8.74
CA GLY A 125 -35.41 -17.93 -8.20
C GLY A 125 -34.55 -19.18 -8.00
N ASN A 126 -33.33 -19.23 -8.53
CA ASN A 126 -32.42 -20.38 -8.41
C ASN A 126 -31.53 -20.26 -7.17
N HIS A 127 -31.30 -21.38 -6.48
CA HIS A 127 -30.31 -21.48 -5.42
C HIS A 127 -28.94 -21.81 -6.02
N LYS A 128 -27.90 -21.11 -5.56
CA LYS A 128 -26.52 -21.28 -6.00
C LYS A 128 -25.57 -21.25 -4.81
N THR A 129 -24.38 -21.79 -5.04
CA THR A 129 -23.27 -21.80 -4.09
C THR A 129 -22.01 -21.41 -4.83
N LEU A 130 -21.17 -20.58 -4.21
CA LEU A 130 -19.82 -20.25 -4.69
C LEU A 130 -18.81 -20.39 -3.55
N HIS A 131 -17.54 -20.49 -3.89
CA HIS A 131 -16.41 -20.50 -2.96
C HIS A 131 -15.53 -19.29 -3.23
N ASN A 132 -15.33 -18.45 -2.23
CA ASN A 132 -14.51 -17.24 -2.21
C ASN A 132 -14.93 -16.14 -3.21
N ASP A 133 -15.17 -16.42 -4.48
CA ASP A 133 -15.67 -15.44 -5.44
C ASP A 133 -16.45 -16.09 -6.59
N ASN A 134 -17.17 -15.27 -7.37
CA ASN A 134 -17.76 -15.68 -8.65
C ASN A 134 -16.99 -15.16 -9.88
N CYS A 135 -15.72 -14.80 -9.73
CA CYS A 135 -14.89 -14.29 -10.82
C CYS A 135 -14.50 -15.40 -11.79
N PHE A 136 -15.14 -15.44 -12.96
CA PHE A 136 -14.92 -16.50 -13.93
C PHE A 136 -13.45 -16.58 -14.39
N GLY A 137 -12.87 -17.78 -14.27
CA GLY A 137 -11.51 -18.08 -14.73
C GLY A 137 -10.41 -17.91 -13.66
N LEU A 138 -10.76 -17.46 -12.46
CA LEU A 138 -9.86 -17.52 -11.29
C LEU A 138 -9.92 -18.90 -10.60
N SER A 139 -9.04 -19.17 -9.64
CA SER A 139 -8.96 -20.48 -9.00
C SER A 139 -10.10 -20.78 -8.03
N GLN A 140 -10.65 -19.74 -7.38
CA GLN A 140 -11.51 -19.87 -6.20
C GLN A 140 -10.85 -20.65 -5.03
N ASP A 141 -9.53 -20.84 -5.05
CA ASP A 141 -8.82 -21.61 -4.02
C ASP A 141 -8.97 -20.94 -2.64
N PRO A 142 -8.86 -21.68 -1.53
CA PRO A 142 -8.88 -21.09 -0.20
C PRO A 142 -7.83 -20.00 0.00
N LEU A 143 -8.18 -18.98 0.78
CA LEU A 143 -7.29 -17.88 1.17
C LEU A 143 -6.24 -18.39 2.18
N LYS A 144 -5.05 -17.79 2.19
CA LYS A 144 -3.93 -18.17 3.07
C LYS A 144 -3.68 -17.10 4.12
N VAL A 145 -3.90 -17.42 5.39
CA VAL A 145 -3.81 -16.44 6.49
C VAL A 145 -2.79 -16.90 7.52
N LEU A 146 -1.73 -16.12 7.74
CA LEU A 146 -0.83 -16.32 8.87
C LEU A 146 -1.53 -15.90 10.17
N ALA A 147 -1.95 -16.87 10.97
CA ALA A 147 -2.41 -16.63 12.34
C ALA A 147 -1.19 -16.36 13.22
N ALA A 148 -0.81 -15.10 13.41
CA ALA A 148 0.47 -14.79 14.04
C ALA A 148 0.53 -15.21 15.52
N LYS A 149 1.68 -15.77 15.92
CA LYS A 149 2.00 -16.04 17.33
C LYS A 149 2.60 -14.83 18.02
N ASP A 150 3.50 -14.14 17.33
CA ASP A 150 4.19 -12.95 17.82
C ASP A 150 3.65 -11.69 17.11
N PRO A 151 3.58 -10.55 17.83
CA PRO A 151 3.18 -9.30 17.20
C PRO A 151 4.20 -8.88 16.14
N THR A 152 3.74 -8.05 15.21
CA THR A 152 4.61 -7.35 14.28
C THR A 152 5.72 -6.62 15.06
N PRO A 153 7.00 -6.69 14.63
CA PRO A 153 8.08 -5.95 15.26
C PRO A 153 7.80 -4.44 15.31
N ALA A 154 7.65 -3.91 16.52
CA ALA A 154 7.45 -2.48 16.77
C ALA A 154 8.29 -2.00 17.96
N PHE A 155 8.59 -0.70 17.97
CA PHE A 155 9.20 0.06 19.06
C PHE A 155 8.23 1.14 19.55
N GLU A 156 8.42 1.60 20.79
CA GLU A 156 7.64 2.71 21.34
C GLU A 156 7.75 3.95 20.45
N ASN A 157 6.62 4.64 20.24
CA ASN A 157 6.48 5.83 19.41
C ASN A 157 6.76 5.63 17.91
N TRP A 158 6.94 4.38 17.47
CA TRP A 158 7.02 4.00 16.05
C TRP A 158 5.72 3.31 15.62
N PHE A 159 5.05 3.90 14.64
CA PHE A 159 3.74 3.47 14.15
C PHE A 159 3.85 3.04 12.68
N GLN A 160 3.20 1.94 12.32
CA GLN A 160 3.32 1.35 10.98
C GLN A 160 2.05 1.60 10.19
N GLY A 161 2.18 1.90 8.91
CA GLY A 161 1.04 2.07 8.03
C GLY A 161 1.36 1.89 6.56
N ASP A 162 0.30 1.90 5.78
CA ASP A 162 0.31 1.79 4.32
C ASP A 162 0.02 3.16 3.72
N LEU A 163 0.94 3.73 2.94
CA LEU A 163 0.73 5.06 2.36
C LEU A 163 0.02 5.05 1.00
N HIS A 164 -0.33 3.88 0.46
CA HIS A 164 -0.92 3.79 -0.87
C HIS A 164 -2.00 2.69 -0.90
N PHE A 165 -3.27 3.09 -0.81
CA PHE A 165 -4.42 2.20 -0.80
C PHE A 165 -5.62 2.85 -1.49
N HIS A 166 -6.27 2.09 -2.36
CA HIS A 166 -7.45 2.50 -3.12
C HIS A 166 -8.71 1.93 -2.47
N THR A 167 -9.66 2.82 -2.19
CA THR A 167 -10.93 2.53 -1.55
C THR A 167 -12.04 2.39 -2.58
N ASP A 168 -13.28 2.18 -2.15
CA ASP A 168 -14.46 2.17 -3.02
C ASP A 168 -14.75 3.52 -3.72
N TYR A 169 -13.97 4.57 -3.40
CA TYR A 169 -13.94 5.80 -4.15
C TYR A 169 -13.08 5.75 -5.41
N THR A 170 -12.16 4.79 -5.53
CA THR A 170 -11.63 4.38 -6.84
C THR A 170 -12.68 3.48 -7.49
N SER A 171 -13.22 3.88 -8.64
CA SER A 171 -14.29 3.15 -9.33
C SER A 171 -14.47 3.66 -10.75
N ASP A 172 -13.88 2.99 -11.74
CA ASP A 172 -13.97 3.32 -13.16
C ASP A 172 -14.42 2.13 -14.03
N GLN A 173 -14.03 2.11 -15.31
CA GLN A 173 -14.39 1.06 -16.28
C GLN A 173 -13.63 -0.26 -16.09
N VAL A 174 -12.54 -0.26 -15.35
CA VAL A 174 -11.59 -1.36 -15.17
C VAL A 174 -11.19 -1.58 -13.70
N GLU A 175 -11.30 -0.57 -12.83
CA GLU A 175 -10.98 -0.60 -11.39
C GLU A 175 -12.16 -0.36 -10.49
N PHE A 176 -12.09 -0.99 -9.32
CA PHE A 176 -12.66 -0.45 -8.10
C PHE A 176 -11.78 -0.80 -6.90
N GLY A 177 -11.89 -0.06 -5.80
CA GLY A 177 -11.26 -0.41 -4.53
C GLY A 177 -12.20 -1.01 -3.49
N ALA A 178 -11.67 -1.45 -2.35
CA ALA A 178 -12.48 -2.01 -1.27
C ALA A 178 -13.07 -0.93 -0.36
N PRO A 179 -14.25 -1.18 0.26
CA PRO A 179 -14.86 -0.24 1.19
C PRO A 179 -13.93 0.21 2.32
N MET A 180 -13.91 1.52 2.59
CA MET A 180 -12.95 2.13 3.51
C MET A 180 -13.03 1.62 4.95
N ASP A 181 -14.24 1.36 5.47
CA ASP A 181 -14.43 0.77 6.79
C ASP A 181 -13.99 -0.70 6.86
N ALA A 182 -14.12 -1.45 5.77
CA ALA A 182 -13.57 -2.81 5.68
C ALA A 182 -12.04 -2.76 5.72
N ALA A 183 -11.42 -1.81 5.02
CA ALA A 183 -9.98 -1.58 5.11
C ALA A 183 -9.53 -1.26 6.55
N VAL A 184 -10.32 -0.53 7.35
CA VAL A 184 -10.03 -0.30 8.78
C VAL A 184 -9.98 -1.61 9.57
N GLU A 185 -10.93 -2.52 9.35
CA GLU A 185 -10.95 -3.83 10.02
C GLU A 185 -9.74 -4.68 9.62
N MET A 186 -9.41 -4.71 8.32
CA MET A 186 -8.26 -5.44 7.78
C MET A 186 -6.94 -4.87 8.29
N ALA A 187 -6.75 -3.55 8.24
CA ALA A 187 -5.58 -2.85 8.76
C ALA A 187 -5.37 -3.12 10.24
N HIS A 188 -6.45 -3.10 11.01
CA HIS A 188 -6.40 -3.46 12.42
C HIS A 188 -6.01 -4.92 12.61
N ALA A 189 -6.56 -5.88 11.85
CA ALA A 189 -6.13 -7.28 11.97
C ALA A 189 -4.64 -7.46 11.64
N LEU A 190 -4.12 -6.73 10.65
CA LEU A 190 -2.71 -6.77 10.21
C LEU A 190 -1.72 -6.15 11.22
N GLY A 191 -2.20 -5.34 12.17
CA GLY A 191 -1.35 -4.63 13.12
C GLY A 191 -0.90 -3.24 12.66
N LEU A 192 -1.54 -2.68 11.64
CA LEU A 192 -1.29 -1.30 11.22
C LEU A 192 -1.88 -0.31 12.23
N SER A 193 -1.26 0.85 12.30
CA SER A 193 -1.71 2.01 13.09
C SER A 193 -2.38 3.06 12.21
N PHE A 194 -2.05 3.10 10.91
CA PHE A 194 -2.66 4.00 9.95
C PHE A 194 -2.63 3.42 8.53
N PHE A 195 -3.42 3.99 7.63
CA PHE A 195 -3.21 3.90 6.19
C PHE A 195 -3.62 5.22 5.51
N ALA A 196 -3.18 5.47 4.29
CA ALA A 196 -3.65 6.58 3.47
C ALA A 196 -4.64 6.07 2.42
N ALA A 197 -5.79 6.73 2.33
CA ALA A 197 -6.74 6.53 1.24
C ALA A 197 -6.32 7.44 0.07
N THR A 198 -5.77 6.85 -0.98
CA THR A 198 -5.12 7.53 -2.10
C THR A 198 -5.79 7.20 -3.42
N ASP A 199 -7.13 7.30 -3.44
CA ASP A 199 -7.91 7.07 -4.65
C ASP A 199 -7.46 7.98 -5.79
N HIS A 200 -7.63 7.52 -7.03
CA HIS A 200 -7.27 8.29 -8.20
C HIS A 200 -8.05 9.60 -8.24
N SER A 201 -7.36 10.69 -8.57
CA SER A 201 -7.97 12.01 -8.55
C SER A 201 -9.09 12.14 -9.58
N TYR A 202 -8.95 11.50 -10.74
CA TYR A 202 -9.98 11.48 -11.78
C TYR A 202 -11.24 10.75 -11.30
N ASP A 203 -11.11 9.67 -10.53
CA ASP A 203 -12.27 8.99 -9.98
C ASP A 203 -13.02 9.81 -8.93
N LEU A 204 -12.29 10.65 -8.19
CA LEU A 204 -12.87 11.48 -7.14
C LEU A 204 -13.67 12.68 -7.67
N ASP A 205 -13.44 13.07 -8.93
CA ASP A 205 -14.19 14.14 -9.58
C ASP A 205 -15.40 13.67 -10.37
N ASP A 206 -15.66 12.37 -10.47
CA ASP A 206 -16.80 11.81 -11.19
C ASP A 206 -18.15 11.90 -10.45
N TYR A 207 -19.24 11.77 -11.22
CA TYR A 207 -20.56 11.48 -10.67
C TYR A 207 -20.61 10.08 -10.03
N GLU A 208 -21.31 9.95 -8.89
CA GLU A 208 -21.44 8.69 -8.14
C GLU A 208 -22.04 7.54 -8.96
N ASP A 209 -22.86 7.84 -9.97
CA ASP A 209 -23.51 6.87 -10.86
C ASP A 209 -22.90 6.82 -12.27
N ASN A 210 -21.85 7.60 -12.55
CA ASN A 210 -21.26 7.70 -13.87
C ASN A 210 -19.78 8.16 -13.86
N TYR A 211 -18.87 7.18 -13.87
CA TYR A 211 -17.41 7.35 -13.96
C TYR A 211 -16.87 7.80 -15.34
N LEU A 212 -17.73 8.35 -16.20
CA LEU A 212 -17.35 8.93 -17.50
C LEU A 212 -17.66 10.42 -17.58
N LEU A 213 -18.21 10.99 -16.50
CA LEU A 213 -18.68 12.37 -16.45
C LEU A 213 -18.26 12.97 -15.12
N ASN A 214 -17.39 13.98 -15.22
CA ASN A 214 -16.92 14.72 -14.06
C ASN A 214 -18.08 15.55 -13.44
N ASP A 215 -18.27 15.41 -12.13
CA ASP A 215 -19.14 16.20 -11.26
C ASP A 215 -18.45 17.53 -10.85
N PRO A 216 -18.88 18.68 -11.41
CA PRO A 216 -18.25 19.97 -11.12
C PRO A 216 -18.38 20.42 -9.66
N VAL A 217 -19.24 19.77 -8.86
CA VAL A 217 -19.37 20.06 -7.42
C VAL A 217 -18.62 19.06 -6.53
N LEU A 218 -17.90 18.09 -7.10
CA LEU A 218 -17.01 17.15 -6.42
C LEU A 218 -17.67 16.42 -5.23
N LYS A 219 -18.88 15.88 -5.43
CA LYS A 219 -19.60 15.18 -4.34
C LYS A 219 -18.81 14.00 -3.80
N LYS A 220 -18.25 13.18 -4.71
CA LYS A 220 -17.51 11.96 -4.37
C LYS A 220 -16.27 12.28 -3.52
N TRP A 221 -15.44 13.22 -3.96
CA TRP A 221 -14.34 13.76 -3.14
C TRP A 221 -14.79 14.31 -1.77
N LYS A 222 -15.82 15.16 -1.71
CA LYS A 222 -16.29 15.72 -0.43
C LYS A 222 -16.78 14.64 0.54
N ARG A 223 -17.43 13.62 -0.01
CA ARG A 223 -17.95 12.48 0.76
C ARG A 223 -16.81 11.62 1.30
N SER A 224 -15.78 11.33 0.51
CA SER A 224 -14.61 10.58 0.97
C SER A 224 -13.93 11.29 2.15
N ARG A 225 -13.78 12.62 2.09
CA ARG A 225 -13.22 13.43 3.19
C ARG A 225 -14.07 13.36 4.47
N GLU A 226 -15.40 13.45 4.38
CA GLU A 226 -16.27 13.35 5.55
C GLU A 226 -16.33 11.93 6.12
N GLU A 227 -16.27 10.90 5.27
CA GLU A 227 -16.19 9.50 5.70
C GLU A 227 -14.90 9.23 6.46
N ILE A 228 -13.74 9.66 5.94
CA ILE A 228 -12.44 9.58 6.62
C ILE A 228 -12.50 10.22 8.00
N LYS A 229 -13.07 11.43 8.10
CA LYS A 229 -13.24 12.14 9.38
C LYS A 229 -14.15 11.39 10.35
N THR A 230 -15.23 10.80 9.86
CA THR A 230 -16.16 9.99 10.66
C THR A 230 -15.46 8.74 11.18
N LEU A 231 -14.79 7.98 10.30
CA LEU A 231 -14.08 6.77 10.66
C LEU A 231 -12.91 7.05 11.62
N ASN A 232 -12.16 8.13 11.43
CA ASN A 232 -11.12 8.57 12.37
C ASN A 232 -11.68 8.95 13.74
N THR A 233 -12.89 9.48 13.80
CA THR A 233 -13.55 9.80 15.08
C THR A 233 -13.98 8.52 15.80
N VAL A 234 -14.59 7.58 15.07
CA VAL A 234 -15.06 6.30 15.62
C VAL A 234 -13.89 5.38 16.00
N ASN A 235 -12.76 5.46 15.30
CA ASN A 235 -11.60 4.59 15.48
C ASN A 235 -10.39 5.29 16.12
N LYS A 236 -10.60 6.38 16.87
CA LYS A 236 -9.56 7.29 17.38
C LYS A 236 -8.36 6.63 18.07
N ASP A 237 -8.57 5.49 18.74
CA ASP A 237 -7.53 4.75 19.47
C ASP A 237 -7.07 3.46 18.76
N ARG A 238 -7.60 3.22 17.56
CA ARG A 238 -7.46 1.95 16.82
C ARG A 238 -6.76 2.13 15.47
N MET A 239 -7.12 3.17 14.72
CA MET A 239 -6.66 3.38 13.35
C MET A 239 -6.75 4.86 12.98
N VAL A 240 -5.79 5.32 12.18
CA VAL A 240 -5.86 6.61 11.50
C VAL A 240 -5.90 6.41 9.99
N ILE A 241 -6.87 7.03 9.34
CA ILE A 241 -6.95 7.15 7.89
C ILE A 241 -6.42 8.53 7.51
N ILE A 242 -5.38 8.56 6.69
CA ILE A 242 -4.83 9.79 6.14
C ILE A 242 -5.60 10.10 4.85
N PRO A 243 -6.24 11.28 4.73
CA PRO A 243 -6.84 11.68 3.47
C PRO A 243 -5.74 11.92 2.43
N GLY A 244 -5.85 11.31 1.26
CA GLY A 244 -4.96 11.55 0.15
C GLY A 244 -5.66 11.45 -1.21
N GLU A 245 -4.86 11.56 -2.26
CA GLU A 245 -5.20 11.40 -3.68
C GLU A 245 -3.97 10.83 -4.39
N GLU A 246 -4.16 9.91 -5.32
CA GLU A 246 -3.16 9.63 -6.34
C GLU A 246 -3.43 10.53 -7.56
N VAL A 247 -2.54 11.49 -7.78
CA VAL A 247 -2.70 12.52 -8.81
C VAL A 247 -1.85 12.16 -10.03
N SER A 248 -2.51 12.00 -11.17
CA SER A 248 -1.84 11.90 -12.47
C SER A 248 -1.36 13.26 -12.93
N CYS A 249 -0.06 13.38 -13.18
CA CYS A 249 0.56 14.62 -13.62
C CYS A 249 1.62 14.37 -14.69
N SER A 250 1.95 15.41 -15.46
CA SER A 250 2.95 15.33 -16.52
C SER A 250 4.36 15.49 -15.97
N ASN A 251 5.25 14.55 -16.33
CA ASN A 251 6.69 14.65 -16.11
C ASN A 251 7.36 15.60 -17.13
N GLU A 252 8.69 15.78 -17.04
CA GLU A 252 9.44 16.67 -17.95
C GLU A 252 9.34 16.28 -19.44
N GLU A 253 9.04 15.02 -19.75
CA GLU A 253 8.83 14.51 -21.11
C GLU A 253 7.36 14.64 -21.59
N GLY A 254 6.47 15.22 -20.78
CA GLY A 254 5.04 15.29 -21.05
C GLY A 254 4.36 13.92 -21.03
N ARG A 255 4.87 12.99 -20.22
CA ARG A 255 4.27 11.68 -19.95
C ARG A 255 3.57 11.69 -18.59
N ASN A 256 2.49 10.92 -18.49
CA ASN A 256 1.74 10.79 -17.25
C ASN A 256 2.49 9.92 -16.25
N VAL A 257 2.68 10.45 -15.05
CA VAL A 257 3.20 9.77 -13.88
C VAL A 257 2.27 10.03 -12.71
N HIS A 258 2.33 9.18 -11.69
CA HIS A 258 1.51 9.34 -10.49
C HIS A 258 2.31 9.86 -9.31
N CYS A 259 1.68 10.75 -8.54
CA CYS A 259 2.18 11.18 -7.24
C CYS A 259 1.10 11.00 -6.17
N LEU A 260 1.53 10.61 -4.97
CA LEU A 260 0.65 10.62 -3.81
C LEU A 260 0.66 12.01 -3.21
N VAL A 261 -0.53 12.59 -3.03
CA VAL A 261 -0.72 13.84 -2.29
C VAL A 261 -1.53 13.52 -1.04
N LEU A 262 -0.92 13.70 0.12
CA LEU A 262 -1.51 13.34 1.42
C LEU A 262 -1.75 14.59 2.27
N ASP A 263 -2.86 14.59 3.02
CA ASP A 263 -3.31 15.63 3.96
C ASP A 263 -3.30 17.04 3.36
N HIS A 264 -3.82 17.13 2.13
CA HIS A 264 -4.05 18.36 1.39
C HIS A 264 -5.54 18.74 1.39
N ASP A 265 -5.82 20.03 1.54
CA ASP A 265 -7.18 20.54 1.78
C ASP A 265 -8.02 20.68 0.51
N ASP A 266 -7.39 20.79 -0.66
CA ASP A 266 -8.06 21.05 -1.93
C ASP A 266 -7.94 19.85 -2.87
N PHE A 267 -8.96 19.66 -3.70
CA PHE A 267 -8.93 18.67 -4.78
C PHE A 267 -7.91 19.05 -5.86
N LEU A 268 -7.19 18.05 -6.38
CA LEU A 268 -6.20 18.22 -7.45
C LEU A 268 -6.61 17.44 -8.69
N PRO A 269 -6.93 18.09 -9.83
CA PRO A 269 -7.29 17.36 -11.05
C PRO A 269 -6.10 16.56 -11.60
N GLY A 270 -6.39 15.44 -12.24
CA GLY A 270 -5.36 14.62 -12.87
C GLY A 270 -5.96 13.53 -13.73
N SER A 271 -6.56 13.88 -14.86
CA SER A 271 -7.26 12.93 -15.75
C SER A 271 -6.36 12.37 -16.86
N GLY A 272 -5.04 12.59 -16.79
CA GLY A 272 -4.13 12.31 -17.91
C GLY A 272 -4.19 10.87 -18.40
N ASP A 273 -4.39 9.91 -17.50
CA ASP A 273 -4.48 8.48 -17.79
C ASP A 273 -5.80 7.82 -17.39
N SER A 274 -6.87 8.58 -17.12
CA SER A 274 -8.17 8.04 -16.69
C SER A 274 -8.93 7.24 -17.76
N ALA A 275 -8.45 7.26 -19.01
CA ALA A 275 -9.10 6.66 -20.17
C ALA A 275 -10.57 7.10 -20.44
N GLU A 276 -11.13 8.06 -19.69
CA GLU A 276 -12.46 8.65 -19.92
C GLU A 276 -12.56 9.29 -21.31
N ARG A 277 -11.47 9.93 -21.74
CA ARG A 277 -11.37 10.66 -23.02
C ARG A 277 -10.26 10.11 -23.88
N TRP A 278 -10.58 9.06 -24.64
CA TRP A 278 -9.66 8.45 -25.60
C TRP A 278 -8.91 9.49 -26.43
N PHE A 279 -7.58 9.35 -26.46
CA PHE A 279 -6.63 10.22 -27.18
C PHE A 279 -6.50 11.66 -26.68
N ARG A 280 -7.16 12.04 -25.58
CA ARG A 280 -6.92 13.29 -24.83
C ARG A 280 -6.34 12.95 -23.46
N THR A 281 -5.06 12.58 -23.49
CA THR A 281 -4.37 11.94 -22.36
C THR A 281 -3.25 12.81 -21.81
N ASP A 282 -3.36 14.13 -21.99
CA ASP A 282 -2.43 15.08 -21.37
C ASP A 282 -2.98 15.42 -19.98
N ALA A 283 -2.19 15.21 -18.93
CA ALA A 283 -2.57 15.65 -17.60
C ALA A 283 -2.67 17.18 -17.52
N GLU A 284 -3.61 17.68 -16.73
CA GLU A 284 -3.89 19.10 -16.54
C GLU A 284 -2.76 19.85 -15.84
N MET A 285 -1.96 19.12 -15.06
CA MET A 285 -0.87 19.68 -14.25
C MET A 285 0.44 18.95 -14.51
N THR A 286 1.54 19.70 -14.48
CA THR A 286 2.87 19.12 -14.38
C THR A 286 3.19 18.75 -12.93
N ILE A 287 4.20 17.91 -12.70
CA ILE A 287 4.76 17.64 -11.36
C ILE A 287 5.04 18.95 -10.61
N GLY A 288 5.61 19.94 -11.30
CA GLY A 288 5.93 21.24 -10.72
C GLY A 288 4.70 22.08 -10.36
N ASP A 289 3.56 21.89 -11.02
CA ASP A 289 2.31 22.58 -10.70
C ASP A 289 1.61 21.94 -9.49
N VAL A 290 1.61 20.60 -9.42
CA VAL A 290 1.15 19.86 -8.24
C VAL A 290 1.98 20.28 -7.02
N ALA A 291 3.31 20.23 -7.12
CA ALA A 291 4.22 20.57 -6.03
C ALA A 291 4.05 22.02 -5.51
N LYS A 292 3.62 22.96 -6.35
CA LYS A 292 3.33 24.35 -5.94
C LYS A 292 1.97 24.49 -5.23
N LYS A 293 1.00 23.63 -5.55
CA LYS A 293 -0.36 23.64 -5.00
C LYS A 293 -0.44 22.94 -3.66
N VAL A 294 0.30 21.83 -3.49
CA VAL A 294 0.32 21.09 -2.22
C VAL A 294 0.66 22.05 -1.08
N SER A 295 -0.24 22.09 -0.10
CA SER A 295 -0.13 22.99 1.05
C SER A 295 1.10 22.64 1.87
N SER A 296 1.59 23.59 2.67
CA SER A 296 2.74 23.33 3.56
C SER A 296 2.48 22.25 4.62
N SER A 297 1.21 21.94 4.88
CA SER A 297 0.80 20.83 5.77
C SER A 297 0.67 19.49 5.04
N GLY A 298 0.61 19.48 3.71
CA GLY A 298 0.47 18.26 2.92
C GLY A 298 1.82 17.64 2.54
N LEU A 299 1.78 16.41 2.07
CA LEU A 299 2.96 15.64 1.65
C LEU A 299 2.78 15.21 0.20
N MET A 300 3.79 15.45 -0.64
CA MET A 300 3.85 14.93 -2.01
C MET A 300 4.93 13.86 -2.11
N ILE A 301 4.59 12.69 -2.63
CA ILE A 301 5.49 11.55 -2.84
C ILE A 301 5.45 11.15 -4.32
N ALA A 302 6.61 10.88 -4.92
CA ALA A 302 6.66 10.23 -6.23
C ALA A 302 6.23 8.76 -6.07
N ALA A 303 5.06 8.41 -6.61
CA ALA A 303 4.53 7.05 -6.53
C ALA A 303 5.31 6.14 -7.49
N HIS A 304 5.64 4.94 -7.01
CA HIS A 304 6.20 3.82 -7.78
C HIS A 304 7.10 4.22 -8.97
N PRO A 305 8.19 4.99 -8.73
CA PRO A 305 8.86 5.77 -9.78
C PRO A 305 9.51 4.95 -10.90
N LYS A 306 9.73 3.66 -10.64
CA LYS A 306 10.40 2.70 -11.53
C LYS A 306 9.53 1.50 -11.87
N ASP A 307 8.24 1.50 -11.53
CA ASP A 307 7.36 0.42 -11.95
C ASP A 307 7.31 0.35 -13.49
N PRO A 308 7.33 -0.85 -14.07
CA PRO A 308 7.39 -1.02 -15.51
C PRO A 308 6.09 -0.52 -16.15
N VAL A 309 6.20 0.26 -17.22
CA VAL A 309 5.05 0.76 -17.97
C VAL A 309 4.80 -0.12 -19.19
N PRO A 310 3.66 -0.82 -19.29
CA PRO A 310 3.30 -1.59 -20.47
C PRO A 310 3.29 -0.74 -21.76
N LEU A 311 3.69 -1.34 -22.87
CA LEU A 311 3.81 -0.64 -24.16
C LEU A 311 2.49 0.00 -24.58
N LEU A 312 1.37 -0.69 -24.40
CA LEU A 312 0.05 -0.18 -24.77
C LEU A 312 -0.32 1.07 -23.98
N GLU A 313 -0.07 1.08 -22.67
CA GLU A 313 -0.34 2.25 -21.82
C GLU A 313 0.55 3.43 -22.20
N LYS A 314 1.83 3.16 -22.47
CA LYS A 314 2.79 4.17 -22.96
C LYS A 314 2.30 4.88 -24.24
N PHE A 315 1.57 4.18 -25.11
CA PHE A 315 1.05 4.75 -26.36
C PHE A 315 -0.38 5.29 -26.24
N LEU A 316 -1.28 4.60 -25.52
CA LEU A 316 -2.70 4.94 -25.47
C LEU A 316 -3.00 6.05 -24.45
N ILE A 317 -2.37 5.98 -23.28
CA ILE A 317 -2.60 6.91 -22.15
C ILE A 317 -1.34 7.67 -21.73
N ARG A 318 -0.33 7.71 -22.62
CA ARG A 318 0.92 8.46 -22.43
C ARG A 318 1.64 8.18 -21.10
N ARG A 319 1.45 7.00 -20.54
CA ARG A 319 2.09 6.57 -19.29
C ARG A 319 3.62 6.64 -19.39
N GLY A 320 4.28 7.10 -18.34
CA GLY A 320 5.72 7.28 -18.25
C GLY A 320 6.30 6.87 -16.90
N GLN A 321 7.59 7.12 -16.73
CA GLN A 321 8.30 6.88 -15.46
C GLN A 321 8.92 8.19 -14.96
N TRP A 322 9.19 8.23 -13.66
CA TRP A 322 9.85 9.38 -13.04
C TRP A 322 11.33 9.43 -13.43
N ALA A 323 11.79 10.58 -13.95
CA ALA A 323 13.20 10.84 -14.19
C ALA A 323 13.95 11.26 -12.91
N ASP A 324 15.29 11.15 -12.92
CA ASP A 324 16.13 11.60 -11.80
C ASP A 324 16.03 13.12 -11.57
N THR A 325 15.68 13.90 -12.61
CA THR A 325 15.42 15.35 -12.58
C THR A 325 14.04 15.65 -11.99
N ASP A 326 13.00 14.92 -12.41
CA ASP A 326 11.64 15.04 -11.88
C ASP A 326 11.63 14.86 -10.36
N CYS A 327 12.29 13.81 -9.86
CA CYS A 327 12.37 13.52 -8.43
C CYS A 327 13.06 14.61 -7.59
N ARG A 328 13.82 15.52 -8.22
CA ARG A 328 14.47 16.66 -7.54
C ARG A 328 13.61 17.91 -7.51
N THR A 329 12.40 17.85 -8.07
CA THR A 329 11.47 18.99 -8.05
C THR A 329 11.18 19.40 -6.61
N LYS A 330 11.38 20.69 -6.33
CA LYS A 330 11.10 21.26 -5.01
C LYS A 330 9.62 21.07 -4.66
N GLY A 331 9.35 20.47 -3.50
CA GLY A 331 8.01 20.16 -3.01
C GLY A 331 7.75 18.66 -2.94
N ILE A 332 8.50 17.84 -3.67
CA ILE A 332 8.50 16.39 -3.51
C ILE A 332 9.30 16.04 -2.25
N SER A 333 8.69 15.27 -1.35
CA SER A 333 9.30 14.87 -0.08
C SER A 333 10.11 13.59 -0.19
N GLY A 334 9.73 12.70 -1.11
CA GLY A 334 10.43 11.43 -1.28
C GLY A 334 9.81 10.54 -2.34
N LEU A 335 10.25 9.28 -2.32
CA LEU A 335 9.91 8.26 -3.31
C LEU A 335 9.24 7.07 -2.61
N GLN A 336 8.10 6.61 -3.14
CA GLN A 336 7.54 5.30 -2.79
C GLN A 336 8.21 4.23 -3.65
N ILE A 337 9.37 3.74 -3.23
CA ILE A 337 10.12 2.74 -4.02
C ILE A 337 9.66 1.31 -3.77
N LEU A 338 9.02 1.05 -2.62
CA LEU A 338 8.49 -0.25 -2.27
C LEU A 338 6.97 -0.20 -2.46
N ASN A 339 6.53 -0.69 -3.62
CA ASN A 339 5.12 -0.79 -4.00
C ASN A 339 4.64 -2.24 -3.97
N GLY A 340 4.41 -2.77 -2.77
CA GLY A 340 3.93 -4.15 -2.55
C GLY A 340 4.89 -5.29 -2.90
N LEU A 341 5.99 -5.07 -3.62
CA LEU A 341 6.91 -6.13 -4.09
C LEU A 341 8.40 -5.77 -3.96
N ASP A 342 9.21 -6.79 -3.64
CA ASP A 342 10.67 -6.77 -3.78
C ASP A 342 11.05 -7.26 -5.19
N ASN A 343 11.05 -6.36 -6.17
CA ASN A 343 11.30 -6.65 -7.58
C ASN A 343 12.37 -5.72 -8.19
N ASP A 344 12.56 -5.80 -9.50
CA ASP A 344 13.51 -4.95 -10.22
C ASP A 344 13.17 -3.45 -10.07
N ALA A 345 11.89 -3.09 -10.06
CA ALA A 345 11.46 -1.70 -9.85
C ALA A 345 11.87 -1.17 -8.46
N PHE A 346 11.72 -1.98 -7.40
CA PHE A 346 12.25 -1.64 -6.07
C PHE A 346 13.77 -1.46 -6.10
N THR A 347 14.49 -2.37 -6.75
CA THR A 347 15.96 -2.31 -6.86
C THR A 347 16.43 -1.06 -7.61
N GLU A 348 15.79 -0.72 -8.73
CA GLU A 348 16.06 0.48 -9.51
C GLU A 348 15.69 1.76 -8.77
N GLY A 349 14.56 1.76 -8.06
CA GLY A 349 14.11 2.86 -7.22
C GLY A 349 15.07 3.14 -6.06
N LEU A 350 15.56 2.08 -5.40
CA LEU A 350 16.59 2.21 -4.36
C LEU A 350 17.88 2.79 -4.95
N ALA A 351 18.31 2.31 -6.12
CA ALA A 351 19.48 2.86 -6.79
C ALA A 351 19.30 4.33 -7.19
N GLN A 352 18.11 4.74 -7.65
CA GLN A 352 17.76 6.12 -7.93
C GLN A 352 17.83 6.98 -6.67
N TRP A 353 17.24 6.53 -5.57
CA TRP A 353 17.29 7.24 -4.30
C TRP A 353 18.72 7.42 -3.78
N VAL A 354 19.53 6.37 -3.81
CA VAL A 354 20.95 6.44 -3.41
C VAL A 354 21.72 7.43 -4.28
N ARG A 355 21.47 7.50 -5.59
CA ARG A 355 22.06 8.53 -6.46
C ARG A 355 21.68 9.95 -6.00
N GLN A 356 20.41 10.18 -5.66
CA GLN A 356 19.96 11.48 -5.17
C GLN A 356 20.66 11.89 -3.86
N LEU A 357 20.82 10.96 -2.91
CA LEU A 357 21.56 11.23 -1.67
C LEU A 357 23.03 11.58 -1.93
N ARG A 358 23.67 10.83 -2.83
CA ARG A 358 25.07 11.06 -3.23
C ARG A 358 25.27 12.41 -3.90
N ASP A 359 24.26 12.92 -4.60
CA ASP A 359 24.28 14.23 -5.23
C ASP A 359 23.93 15.39 -4.26
N GLY A 360 23.72 15.07 -2.97
CA GLY A 360 23.39 16.05 -1.94
C GLY A 360 21.89 16.33 -1.78
N GLY A 361 21.03 15.58 -2.47
CA GLY A 361 19.59 15.62 -2.27
C GLY A 361 19.18 15.13 -0.89
N ARG A 362 18.12 15.72 -0.32
CA ARG A 362 17.49 15.28 0.92
C ARG A 362 16.11 14.68 0.62
N SER A 363 16.10 13.60 -0.16
CA SER A 363 14.88 12.83 -0.49
C SER A 363 14.70 11.70 0.53
N TYR A 364 13.45 11.38 0.87
CA TYR A 364 13.11 10.27 1.77
C TYR A 364 12.57 9.04 1.02
N LEU A 365 12.61 7.89 1.69
CA LEU A 365 11.96 6.65 1.28
C LEU A 365 10.60 6.51 1.95
N PHE A 366 9.64 6.06 1.15
CA PHE A 366 8.30 5.67 1.55
C PHE A 366 7.93 4.32 0.93
N ALA A 367 6.90 3.71 1.48
CA ALA A 367 6.36 2.43 1.06
C ALA A 367 4.83 2.43 1.19
N GLY A 368 4.20 1.69 0.30
CA GLY A 368 2.76 1.44 0.25
C GLY A 368 2.50 0.25 -0.67
N ASN A 369 1.24 -0.16 -0.82
CA ASN A 369 0.94 -1.37 -1.58
C ASN A 369 0.16 -1.15 -2.86
N ASP A 370 -0.44 0.03 -3.06
CA ASP A 370 -1.28 0.31 -4.25
C ASP A 370 -2.40 -0.77 -4.35
N ALA A 371 -2.90 -1.14 -3.17
CA ALA A 371 -3.85 -2.22 -3.02
C ALA A 371 -5.27 -1.68 -3.22
N HIS A 372 -6.03 -2.38 -4.06
CA HIS A 372 -7.42 -2.04 -4.40
C HIS A 372 -8.43 -2.87 -3.59
N GLY A 373 -8.05 -3.30 -2.38
CA GLY A 373 -8.74 -4.33 -1.62
C GLY A 373 -8.09 -5.71 -1.67
N ASN A 374 -6.84 -5.79 -2.17
CA ASN A 374 -6.07 -7.03 -2.26
C ASN A 374 -5.62 -7.44 -0.84
N PHE A 375 -6.51 -7.98 0.00
CA PHE A 375 -6.18 -8.27 1.40
C PHE A 375 -5.42 -9.59 1.56
N ASN A 376 -5.90 -10.64 0.88
CA ASN A 376 -5.18 -11.92 0.77
C ASN A 376 -4.59 -12.12 -0.61
N ARG A 377 -5.34 -11.69 -1.60
CA ARG A 377 -5.21 -12.17 -2.96
C ARG A 377 -5.45 -11.04 -3.94
N TYR A 378 -4.52 -10.95 -4.86
CA TYR A 378 -4.61 -10.04 -5.98
C TYR A 378 -5.47 -10.68 -7.07
N ARG A 379 -6.57 -10.02 -7.45
CA ARG A 379 -7.50 -10.47 -8.49
C ARG A 379 -7.72 -9.32 -9.44
N GLN A 380 -7.25 -9.41 -10.69
CA GLN A 380 -7.23 -8.24 -11.56
C GLN A 380 -7.44 -8.51 -13.04
N VAL A 381 -7.76 -7.48 -13.81
CA VAL A 381 -7.92 -7.62 -15.28
C VAL A 381 -6.54 -7.82 -15.93
N LYS A 382 -6.30 -9.02 -16.47
CA LYS A 382 -5.07 -9.32 -17.23
C LYS A 382 -5.13 -8.81 -18.66
N ILE A 383 -6.26 -9.07 -19.30
CA ILE A 383 -6.55 -8.67 -20.67
C ILE A 383 -8.00 -8.24 -20.66
N PRO A 384 -8.30 -6.95 -20.90
CA PRO A 384 -9.66 -6.44 -20.86
C PRO A 384 -10.59 -7.30 -21.71
N MET A 385 -11.75 -7.65 -21.12
CA MET A 385 -12.80 -8.49 -21.70
C MET A 385 -12.43 -9.96 -21.98
N LEU A 386 -11.19 -10.39 -21.74
CA LEU A 386 -10.74 -11.74 -22.12
C LEU A 386 -10.27 -12.58 -20.95
N LEU A 387 -9.44 -12.04 -20.06
CA LEU A 387 -8.79 -12.81 -19.00
C LEU A 387 -8.66 -11.97 -17.73
N LEU A 388 -9.00 -12.60 -16.61
CA LEU A 388 -8.61 -12.15 -15.29
C LEU A 388 -7.29 -12.82 -14.89
N ASN A 389 -6.59 -12.21 -13.94
CA ASN A 389 -5.36 -12.69 -13.34
C ASN A 389 -5.57 -12.86 -11.84
N GLU A 390 -4.84 -13.81 -11.27
CA GLU A 390 -4.78 -14.01 -9.84
C GLU A 390 -3.32 -14.27 -9.45
N ILE A 391 -2.82 -13.53 -8.47
CA ILE A 391 -1.45 -13.67 -7.97
C ILE A 391 -1.47 -13.70 -6.44
N GLU A 392 -0.76 -14.64 -5.84
CA GLU A 392 -0.55 -14.64 -4.39
C GLU A 392 0.53 -13.63 -4.00
N ASN A 393 0.32 -12.91 -2.88
CA ASN A 393 1.30 -11.99 -2.27
C ASN A 393 1.76 -10.83 -3.18
N HIS A 394 0.91 -10.39 -4.11
CA HIS A 394 1.17 -9.23 -4.97
C HIS A 394 0.34 -8.04 -4.49
N GLN A 395 0.99 -6.88 -4.25
CA GLN A 395 0.31 -5.65 -3.81
C GLN A 395 -0.69 -5.90 -2.67
N ALA A 396 -0.32 -6.75 -1.72
CA ALA A 396 -1.21 -7.12 -0.62
C ALA A 396 -1.25 -5.97 0.40
N PHE A 397 -2.45 -5.51 0.76
CA PHE A 397 -2.64 -4.37 1.66
C PHE A 397 -1.86 -4.55 2.97
N GLY A 398 -1.05 -3.54 3.33
CA GLY A 398 -0.21 -3.57 4.52
C GLY A 398 1.00 -4.51 4.48
N TRP A 399 1.37 -5.07 3.32
CA TRP A 399 2.59 -5.87 3.17
C TRP A 399 3.84 -4.99 3.24
N ALA A 400 3.98 -4.05 2.31
CA ALA A 400 4.95 -2.97 2.35
C ALA A 400 4.46 -1.85 3.28
N ARG A 401 5.32 -1.38 4.18
CA ARG A 401 4.93 -0.45 5.25
C ARG A 401 5.89 0.71 5.35
N THR A 402 5.33 1.90 5.52
CA THR A 402 6.05 3.04 6.07
C THR A 402 5.87 3.02 7.59
N VAL A 403 6.98 3.07 8.32
CA VAL A 403 6.98 3.08 9.78
C VAL A 403 7.51 4.44 10.25
N VAL A 404 6.65 5.24 10.88
CA VAL A 404 6.91 6.64 11.25
C VAL A 404 7.17 6.77 12.75
N TRP A 405 8.14 7.58 13.13
CA TRP A 405 8.38 7.97 14.51
C TRP A 405 7.66 9.28 14.83
N LEU A 406 6.83 9.28 15.89
CA LEU A 406 6.09 10.47 16.31
C LEU A 406 6.70 11.17 17.54
N GLY A 407 7.74 10.61 18.13
CA GLY A 407 8.34 11.14 19.35
C GLY A 407 7.37 11.12 20.52
N GLN A 408 6.84 12.29 20.89
CA GLN A 408 5.82 12.43 21.95
C GLN A 408 4.49 12.94 21.39
N ASP A 409 4.39 13.14 20.08
CA ASP A 409 3.16 13.57 19.44
C ASP A 409 2.14 12.42 19.41
N THR A 410 0.85 12.78 19.47
CA THR A 410 -0.24 11.82 19.39
C THR A 410 -0.43 11.30 17.96
N LEU A 411 -0.91 10.06 17.84
CA LEU A 411 -1.23 9.44 16.55
C LEU A 411 -2.44 10.15 15.90
N THR A 412 -2.16 11.01 14.92
CA THR A 412 -3.16 11.72 14.11
C THR A 412 -2.62 11.90 12.69
N ALA A 413 -3.48 12.06 11.68
CA ALA A 413 -3.04 12.23 10.30
C ALA A 413 -2.04 13.40 10.16
N LYS A 414 -2.38 14.55 10.73
CA LYS A 414 -1.53 15.75 10.75
C LYS A 414 -0.15 15.50 11.38
N ASN A 415 -0.09 14.80 12.51
CA ASN A 415 1.20 14.51 13.15
C ASN A 415 2.01 13.49 12.36
N ILE A 416 1.36 12.46 11.80
CA ILE A 416 2.03 11.51 10.90
C ILE A 416 2.68 12.27 9.74
N ILE A 417 1.92 13.14 9.07
CA ILE A 417 2.40 13.90 7.92
C ILE A 417 3.55 14.84 8.29
N LYS A 418 3.42 15.59 9.39
CA LYS A 418 4.49 16.44 9.93
C LYS A 418 5.80 15.65 10.11
N HIS A 419 5.74 14.43 10.63
CA HIS A 419 6.93 13.60 10.87
C HIS A 419 7.47 12.95 9.58
N LEU A 420 6.59 12.56 8.65
CA LEU A 420 6.99 12.08 7.32
C LEU A 420 7.69 13.18 6.50
N GLN A 421 7.22 14.43 6.56
CA GLN A 421 7.86 15.59 5.92
C GLN A 421 9.29 15.84 6.42
N CYS A 422 9.60 15.45 7.67
CA CYS A 422 10.94 15.53 8.24
C CYS A 422 11.78 14.27 8.00
N GLY A 423 11.22 13.26 7.33
CA GLY A 423 11.90 12.00 7.05
C GLY A 423 12.03 11.07 8.26
N HIS A 424 11.26 11.27 9.33
CA HIS A 424 11.23 10.41 10.54
C HIS A 424 10.58 9.05 10.27
N ALA A 425 11.07 8.34 9.26
CA ALA A 425 10.46 7.14 8.75
C ALA A 425 11.48 6.09 8.29
N VAL A 426 11.03 4.84 8.27
CA VAL A 426 11.70 3.72 7.65
C VAL A 426 10.69 2.96 6.79
N ILE A 427 11.17 2.20 5.81
CA ILE A 427 10.33 1.27 5.04
C ILE A 427 10.63 -0.17 5.44
N SER A 428 9.61 -1.02 5.50
CA SER A 428 9.75 -2.42 5.90
C SER A 428 8.64 -3.30 5.31
N ASN A 429 8.93 -4.59 5.11
CA ASN A 429 7.93 -5.64 4.86
C ASN A 429 7.92 -6.71 5.97
N GLY A 430 8.48 -6.43 7.14
CA GLY A 430 8.54 -7.38 8.25
C GLY A 430 9.39 -6.91 9.45
N PRO A 431 10.73 -7.04 9.40
CA PRO A 431 11.61 -6.65 10.50
C PRO A 431 11.61 -5.13 10.72
N LEU A 432 11.98 -4.67 11.91
CA LEU A 432 12.13 -3.24 12.19
C LEU A 432 13.55 -2.93 12.63
N THR A 433 14.20 -2.02 11.91
CA THR A 433 15.52 -1.48 12.24
C THR A 433 15.44 0.04 12.30
N VAL A 434 15.84 0.61 13.43
CA VAL A 434 15.88 2.05 13.67
C VAL A 434 17.19 2.43 14.34
N PHE A 435 17.65 3.67 14.17
CA PHE A 435 18.89 4.11 14.81
C PHE A 435 18.83 5.59 15.20
N THR A 436 19.73 5.95 16.11
CA THR A 436 19.97 7.35 16.52
C THR A 436 21.46 7.66 16.43
N VAL A 437 21.79 8.94 16.33
CA VAL A 437 23.17 9.44 16.40
C VAL A 437 23.30 10.31 17.65
N GLN A 438 24.28 10.01 18.49
CA GLN A 438 24.67 10.88 19.60
C GLN A 438 25.99 11.59 19.26
N ASN A 439 26.05 12.91 19.44
CA ASN A 439 27.28 13.68 19.27
C ASN A 439 28.12 13.77 20.55
N GLU A 440 29.34 14.31 20.44
CA GLU A 440 30.26 14.51 21.56
C GLU A 440 29.74 15.43 22.66
N HIS A 441 28.71 16.22 22.38
CA HIS A 441 28.06 17.12 23.34
C HIS A 441 26.85 16.46 24.04
N GLY A 442 26.57 15.20 23.73
CA GLY A 442 25.46 14.44 24.31
C GLY A 442 24.11 14.64 23.61
N GLY A 443 24.02 15.45 22.56
CA GLY A 443 22.81 15.62 21.76
C GLY A 443 22.49 14.34 20.98
N ILE A 444 21.22 13.92 20.98
CA ILE A 444 20.72 12.73 20.31
C ILE A 444 19.86 13.17 19.12
N PHE A 445 20.14 12.61 17.96
CA PHE A 445 19.48 12.90 16.70
C PHE A 445 18.80 11.64 16.16
N GLN A 446 17.59 11.82 15.63
CA GLN A 446 16.74 10.77 15.07
C GLN A 446 16.87 10.69 13.55
N ILE A 447 16.37 9.60 12.99
CA ILE A 447 16.19 9.42 11.54
C ILE A 447 15.48 10.65 10.95
N GLY A 448 15.97 11.19 9.84
CA GLY A 448 15.48 12.44 9.23
C GLY A 448 16.23 13.71 9.66
N GLU A 449 16.88 13.69 10.83
CA GLU A 449 17.52 14.87 11.40
C GLU A 449 18.97 15.07 10.95
N THR A 450 19.55 16.22 11.33
CA THR A 450 20.95 16.57 11.07
C THR A 450 21.75 16.63 12.37
N ALA A 451 22.66 15.68 12.54
CA ALA A 451 23.63 15.67 13.62
C ALA A 451 24.79 16.62 13.34
N ASN A 452 25.23 17.33 14.38
CA ASN A 452 26.41 18.20 14.34
C ASN A 452 27.49 17.64 15.26
N GLY A 453 28.74 17.58 14.80
CA GLY A 453 29.87 17.13 15.61
C GLY A 453 30.85 16.26 14.84
N ASN A 454 32.03 16.04 15.41
CA ASN A 454 33.14 15.28 14.82
C ASN A 454 33.19 13.83 15.30
N ASN A 455 32.76 13.55 16.53
CA ASN A 455 32.79 12.21 17.12
C ASN A 455 31.37 11.78 17.42
N LEU A 456 30.89 10.82 16.64
CA LEU A 456 29.50 10.38 16.69
C LEU A 456 29.43 8.94 17.20
N LYS A 457 28.34 8.66 17.90
CA LYS A 457 27.99 7.34 18.39
C LYS A 457 26.64 6.96 17.79
N LEU A 458 26.63 5.95 16.93
CA LEU A 458 25.41 5.42 16.32
C LEU A 458 24.87 4.32 17.23
N MET A 459 23.60 4.43 17.60
CA MET A 459 22.88 3.44 18.40
C MET A 459 21.79 2.81 17.55
N LEU A 460 22.00 1.56 17.14
CA LEU A 460 21.09 0.78 16.33
C LEU A 460 20.22 -0.11 17.22
N ARG A 461 18.93 -0.23 16.88
CA ARG A 461 17.98 -1.16 17.49
C ARG A 461 17.28 -1.94 16.38
N CYS A 462 17.35 -3.27 16.44
CA CYS A 462 16.73 -4.16 15.45
C CYS A 462 15.81 -5.15 16.15
N LYS A 463 14.63 -5.41 15.56
CA LYS A 463 13.64 -6.36 16.06
C LYS A 463 13.03 -7.18 14.92
N THR A 464 12.94 -8.49 15.11
CA THR A 464 12.27 -9.45 14.24
C THR A 464 11.53 -10.47 15.13
N ASN A 465 10.97 -11.54 14.57
CA ASN A 465 10.40 -12.66 15.32
C ASN A 465 10.57 -13.97 14.53
N ALA A 466 10.12 -15.09 15.11
CA ALA A 466 10.33 -16.41 14.52
C ALA A 466 9.68 -16.57 13.13
N ALA A 467 8.50 -15.96 12.91
CA ALA A 467 7.79 -16.04 11.63
C ALA A 467 8.43 -15.20 10.52
N LEU A 468 9.27 -14.24 10.89
CA LEU A 468 9.97 -13.34 9.96
C LEU A 468 11.44 -13.74 9.76
N GLY A 469 11.93 -14.72 10.51
CA GLY A 469 13.30 -15.20 10.46
C GLY A 469 14.30 -14.36 11.27
N ASN A 470 15.51 -14.90 11.40
CA ASN A 470 16.64 -14.25 12.05
C ASN A 470 17.26 -13.19 11.15
N PHE A 471 18.05 -12.26 11.71
CA PHE A 471 18.77 -11.28 10.90
C PHE A 471 19.94 -11.95 10.16
N ALA A 472 19.74 -12.16 8.85
CA ALA A 472 20.75 -12.68 7.94
C ALA A 472 21.79 -11.60 7.56
N GLU A 473 21.41 -10.33 7.60
CA GLU A 473 22.32 -9.21 7.38
C GLU A 473 21.80 -7.93 8.03
N ILE A 474 22.68 -7.17 8.67
CA ILE A 474 22.44 -5.81 9.15
C ILE A 474 23.62 -4.94 8.73
N LYS A 475 23.37 -3.94 7.89
CA LYS A 475 24.36 -2.99 7.39
C LYS A 475 24.17 -1.62 8.03
N ILE A 476 25.29 -1.02 8.43
CA ILE A 476 25.41 0.40 8.73
C ILE A 476 26.21 1.02 7.60
N ILE A 477 25.61 1.98 6.92
CA ILE A 477 26.11 2.56 5.68
C ILE A 477 26.39 4.05 5.93
N ALA A 478 27.56 4.50 5.49
CA ALA A 478 27.96 5.90 5.54
C ALA A 478 28.13 6.45 4.12
N GLY A 479 27.52 7.58 3.85
CA GLY A 479 27.61 8.26 2.57
C GLY A 479 28.44 9.53 2.65
N GLN A 480 29.13 9.87 1.56
CA GLN A 480 29.77 11.17 1.36
C GLN A 480 29.27 11.75 0.04
N ILE A 481 28.85 13.03 0.05
CA ILE A 481 28.40 13.72 -1.17
C ILE A 481 29.50 13.64 -2.25
N GLY A 482 29.11 13.26 -3.46
CA GLY A 482 29.97 13.05 -4.62
C GLY A 482 30.75 11.73 -4.62
N LYS A 483 30.60 10.86 -3.63
CA LYS A 483 31.31 9.56 -3.54
C LYS A 483 30.33 8.40 -3.39
N ALA A 484 30.83 7.18 -3.61
CA ALA A 484 30.08 5.97 -3.31
C ALA A 484 29.88 5.80 -1.80
N GLU A 485 28.76 5.17 -1.42
CA GLU A 485 28.52 4.77 -0.03
C GLU A 485 29.50 3.66 0.39
N VAL A 486 29.82 3.65 1.69
CA VAL A 486 30.67 2.61 2.30
C VAL A 486 29.94 1.93 3.45
N VAL A 487 30.08 0.61 3.53
CA VAL A 487 29.57 -0.16 4.66
C VAL A 487 30.57 -0.06 5.81
N ILE A 488 30.16 0.55 6.92
CA ILE A 488 30.98 0.76 8.12
C ILE A 488 30.68 -0.23 9.24
N GLY A 489 29.60 -1.00 9.10
CA GLY A 489 29.28 -2.15 9.94
C GLY A 489 28.46 -3.16 9.16
N ASN A 490 28.78 -4.45 9.27
CA ASN A 490 28.01 -5.55 8.72
C ASN A 490 28.03 -6.74 9.68
N PHE A 491 26.87 -7.23 10.10
CA PHE A 491 26.77 -8.37 11.00
C PHE A 491 25.46 -9.14 10.84
N GLN A 492 25.45 -10.36 11.40
CA GLN A 492 24.29 -11.25 11.44
C GLN A 492 23.92 -11.51 12.89
N SER A 493 22.70 -11.99 13.14
CA SER A 493 22.28 -12.34 14.49
C SER A 493 21.15 -13.35 14.51
N LEU A 494 21.31 -14.35 15.37
CA LEU A 494 20.27 -15.33 15.73
C LEU A 494 19.30 -14.81 16.79
N ARG A 495 19.51 -13.58 17.29
CA ARG A 495 18.62 -12.95 18.26
C ARG A 495 17.55 -12.15 17.53
N HIS A 496 16.30 -12.30 17.98
CA HIS A 496 15.17 -11.51 17.50
C HIS A 496 15.16 -10.06 17.97
N PHE A 497 16.04 -9.68 18.90
CA PHE A 497 16.25 -8.31 19.34
C PHE A 497 17.74 -8.02 19.53
N ILE A 498 18.18 -6.88 19.01
CA ILE A 498 19.58 -6.44 19.01
C ILE A 498 19.65 -4.96 19.32
N GLU A 499 20.56 -4.59 20.20
CA GLU A 499 21.07 -3.23 20.31
C GLU A 499 22.55 -3.24 20.01
N TYR A 500 23.01 -2.31 19.18
CA TYR A 500 24.39 -2.23 18.75
C TYR A 500 24.87 -0.79 18.73
N GLU A 501 26.09 -0.59 19.21
CA GLU A 501 26.76 0.71 19.27
C GLU A 501 27.99 0.70 18.37
N ILE A 502 28.14 1.75 17.56
CA ILE A 502 29.38 2.01 16.83
C ILE A 502 29.81 3.48 16.99
N LYS A 503 31.10 3.69 17.21
CA LYS A 503 31.72 5.01 17.27
C LYS A 503 32.37 5.33 15.94
N VAL A 504 32.07 6.51 15.40
CA VAL A 504 32.55 6.95 14.09
C VAL A 504 33.06 8.38 14.14
N ARG A 505 34.08 8.68 13.32
CA ARG A 505 34.51 10.06 13.07
C ARG A 505 33.77 10.60 11.86
N SER A 506 33.04 11.69 12.05
CA SER A 506 32.13 12.26 11.06
C SER A 506 32.85 12.99 9.93
N ALA A 507 34.13 13.33 10.11
CA ALA A 507 34.92 14.16 9.19
C ALA A 507 34.93 13.66 7.73
N ALA A 508 34.62 12.38 7.48
CA ALA A 508 34.55 11.77 6.16
C ALA A 508 33.13 11.61 5.60
N TYR A 509 32.06 11.82 6.38
CA TYR A 509 30.71 11.42 6.01
C TYR A 509 29.71 12.59 6.06
N SER A 510 28.71 12.50 5.20
CA SER A 510 27.61 13.47 5.05
C SER A 510 26.28 12.92 5.60
N TYR A 511 26.13 11.60 5.67
CA TYR A 511 24.97 10.95 6.27
C TYR A 511 25.29 9.49 6.65
N PHE A 512 24.44 8.93 7.50
CA PHE A 512 24.38 7.49 7.81
C PHE A 512 22.99 6.94 7.52
N ARG A 513 22.89 5.67 7.15
CA ARG A 513 21.63 4.93 7.02
C ARG A 513 21.86 3.45 7.32
N CYS A 514 20.78 2.71 7.55
CA CYS A 514 20.84 1.29 7.86
C CYS A 514 19.95 0.46 6.93
N GLU A 515 20.36 -0.78 6.72
CA GLU A 515 19.60 -1.82 6.02
C GLU A 515 19.63 -3.08 6.87
N ALA A 516 18.53 -3.82 6.92
CA ALA A 516 18.49 -5.13 7.53
C ALA A 516 17.72 -6.09 6.65
N ARG A 517 18.16 -7.36 6.60
CA ARG A 517 17.51 -8.45 5.87
C ARG A 517 17.45 -9.69 6.76
N THR A 518 16.34 -10.42 6.72
CA THR A 518 16.13 -11.66 7.48
C THR A 518 16.43 -12.90 6.65
N SER A 519 16.45 -14.07 7.30
CA SER A 519 16.57 -15.37 6.62
C SER A 519 15.41 -15.67 5.67
N GLU A 520 14.24 -15.06 5.89
CA GLU A 520 13.06 -15.18 5.02
C GLU A 520 13.05 -14.11 3.92
N ASN A 521 14.20 -13.45 3.68
CA ASN A 521 14.38 -12.40 2.68
C ASN A 521 13.50 -11.15 2.88
N LEU A 522 12.95 -10.96 4.09
CA LEU A 522 12.26 -9.73 4.49
C LEU A 522 13.27 -8.67 4.93
N PHE A 523 12.92 -7.39 4.87
CA PHE A 523 13.88 -6.31 5.05
C PHE A 523 13.30 -5.03 5.65
N CYS A 524 14.23 -4.16 6.08
CA CYS A 524 13.97 -2.81 6.55
C CYS A 524 15.06 -1.87 6.04
N TYR A 525 14.68 -0.71 5.52
CA TYR A 525 15.58 0.36 5.07
C TYR A 525 15.23 1.65 5.79
N THR A 526 16.23 2.33 6.35
CA THR A 526 16.01 3.58 7.08
C THR A 526 16.21 4.79 6.19
N ASN A 527 15.45 5.87 6.44
CA ASN A 527 15.89 7.19 6.03
C ASN A 527 17.23 7.55 6.73
N PRO A 528 18.03 8.45 6.14
CA PRO A 528 19.31 8.80 6.71
C PRO A 528 19.24 9.53 8.06
N ILE A 529 20.41 9.74 8.68
CA ILE A 529 20.67 10.85 9.60
C ILE A 529 21.81 11.64 8.98
N TRP A 530 21.62 12.93 8.78
CA TRP A 530 22.54 13.82 8.09
C TRP A 530 23.61 14.29 9.06
N VAL A 531 24.75 14.68 8.51
CA VAL A 531 25.91 15.12 9.29
C VAL A 531 26.38 16.45 8.73
N GLU A 532 26.34 17.47 9.57
CA GLU A 532 26.95 18.77 9.29
C GLU A 532 28.23 18.94 10.11
N LYS A 533 29.27 19.40 9.40
CA LYS A 533 30.55 19.74 10.01
C LYS A 533 30.43 21.12 10.65
N ARG A 534 30.96 21.26 11.86
CA ARG A 534 31.30 22.57 12.42
C ARG A 534 32.80 22.78 12.37
#